data_AF-A0A9D2ER89-F1
#
_entry.id   AF-A0A9D2ER89-F1
#
_cell.length_a   1.000
_cell.length_b   1.000
_cell.length_c   1.000
_cell.angle_alpha   90.00
_cell.angle_beta   90.00
_cell.angle_gamma   90.00
#
_symmetry.space_group_name_H-M   'P 1'
#
loop_
_entity.id
_entity.type
_entity.pdbx_description
1 polymer ?
#
loop_
_entity_poly.entity_id
_entity_poly.type
_entity_poly.pdbx_seq_one_letter_code
_entity_poly.pdbx_strand_id
1 'polypeptide(L)' 'MNTHKKIWLAVAVFAALALLTGLPEVIRGIAARGLWGVNYGRVGFPLLLLLWAGMKYRRW' A
#
# COMPACT_ATOMS: atom_id res chain seq x y z
N MET A 1 -4.78 -11.04 -20.86
CA MET A 1 -3.88 -10.73 -19.72
C MET A 1 -3.18 -12.03 -19.28
N ASN A 2 -1.83 -12.07 -19.32
CA ASN A 2 -1.05 -13.25 -18.92
C ASN A 2 -1.11 -13.47 -17.39
N THR A 3 -0.78 -14.69 -16.93
CA THR A 3 -0.86 -15.07 -15.50
C THR A 3 -0.03 -14.14 -14.62
N HIS A 4 1.16 -13.73 -15.09
CA HIS A 4 2.02 -12.78 -14.37
C HIS A 4 1.35 -11.42 -14.16
N LYS A 5 0.73 -10.84 -15.19
CA LYS A 5 -0.03 -9.59 -15.06
C LYS A 5 -1.22 -9.74 -14.12
N LYS A 6 -1.94 -10.86 -14.14
CA LYS A 6 -3.04 -11.13 -13.21
C LYS A 6 -2.56 -11.13 -11.75
N ILE A 7 -1.43 -11.78 -11.46
CA ILE A 7 -0.82 -11.81 -10.12
C ILE A 7 -0.44 -10.40 -9.68
N TRP A 8 0.28 -9.64 -10.50
CA TRP A 8 0.70 -8.29 -10.13
C TRP A 8 -0.46 -7.32 -9.99
N LEU A 9 -1.53 -7.49 -10.79
CA LEU A 9 -2.76 -6.75 -10.62
C LEU A 9 -3.43 -7.08 -9.27
N ALA A 10 -3.52 -8.35 -8.89
CA ALA A 10 -4.07 -8.75 -7.59
C ALA A 10 -3.25 -8.15 -6.43
N VAL A 11 -1.92 -8.22 -6.51
CA VAL A 11 -1.01 -7.60 -5.53
C VAL A 11 -1.27 -6.09 -5.43
N ALA A 12 -1.42 -5.40 -6.56
CA ALA A 12 -1.71 -3.97 -6.57
C ALA A 12 -3.07 -3.65 -5.92
N VAL A 13 -4.11 -4.46 -6.18
CA VAL A 13 -5.42 -4.29 -5.55
C VAL A 13 -5.34 -4.48 -4.02
N PHE A 14 -4.68 -5.54 -3.54
CA PHE A 14 -4.51 -5.74 -2.10
C PHE A 14 -3.67 -4.62 -1.45
N ALA A 15 -2.63 -4.13 -2.12
CA ALA A 15 -1.85 -3.00 -1.64
C ALA A 15 -2.70 -1.72 -1.56
N ALA A 16 -3.56 -1.45 -2.54
CA ALA A 16 -4.47 -0.32 -2.51
C ALA A 16 -5.47 -0.41 -1.35
N LEU A 17 -6.05 -1.59 -1.10
CA LEU A 17 -6.95 -1.81 0.04
C LEU A 17 -6.23 -1.63 1.39
N ALA A 18 -5.01 -2.15 1.51
CA ALA A 18 -4.17 -1.95 2.70
C ALA A 18 -3.83 -0.46 2.92
N LEU A 19 -3.59 0.29 1.84
CA LEU A 19 -3.34 1.73 1.92
C LEU A 19 -4.58 2.50 2.41
N LEU A 20 -5.75 2.20 1.83
CA LEU A 20 -7.03 2.83 2.18
C LEU A 20 -7.40 2.59 3.65
N THR A 21 -7.03 1.44 4.22
CA THR A 21 -7.28 1.13 5.63
C THR A 21 -6.18 1.67 6.55
N GLY A 22 -4.93 1.73 6.08
CA GLY A 22 -3.80 2.28 6.84
C GLY A 22 -3.84 3.80 7.02
N LEU A 23 -4.34 4.55 6.03
CA LEU A 23 -4.44 6.01 6.06
C LEU A 23 -5.27 6.53 7.26
N PRO A 24 -6.53 6.10 7.46
CA PRO A 24 -7.34 6.51 8.61
C PRO A 24 -6.70 6.18 9.96
N GLU A 25 -6.00 5.04 10.06
CA GLU A 25 -5.30 4.63 11.27
C GLU A 25 -4.10 5.54 11.57
N VAL A 26 -3.34 5.92 10.55
CA VAL A 26 -2.22 6.87 10.69
C VAL A 26 -2.76 8.25 11.08
N ILE A 27 -3.82 8.74 10.42
CA ILE A 27 -4.43 10.04 10.74
C ILE A 27 -4.95 10.07 12.19
N ARG A 28 -5.71 9.05 12.60
CA ARG A 28 -6.18 8.92 13.99
C ARG A 28 -5.02 8.81 14.96
N GLY A 29 -3.96 8.08 14.60
CA GLY A 29 -2.74 7.98 15.37
C GLY A 29 -2.05 9.33 15.58
N ILE A 30 -1.93 10.14 14.53
CA ILE A 30 -1.30 11.46 14.59
C ILE A 30 -2.13 12.38 15.49
N ALA A 31 -3.45 12.39 15.33
CA ALA A 31 -4.35 13.19 16.16
C ALA A 31 -4.25 12.85 17.66
N ALA A 32 -4.07 11.56 18.00
CA ALA A 32 -4.04 11.11 19.39
C ALA A 32 -2.65 11.14 20.04
N ARG A 33 -1.58 10.92 19.26
CA ARG A 33 -0.21 10.66 19.79
C ARG A 33 0.86 11.56 19.19
N GLY A 34 0.50 12.50 18.31
CA GLY A 34 1.42 13.35 17.59
C GLY A 34 2.17 12.62 16.46
N LEU A 35 2.97 13.35 15.69
CA LEU A 35 3.63 12.85 14.47
C LEU A 35 4.62 11.71 14.72
N TRP A 36 5.27 11.68 15.88
CA TRP A 36 6.32 10.70 16.18
C TRP A 36 5.79 9.41 16.80
N GLY A 37 4.53 9.38 17.25
CA GLY A 37 3.91 8.26 17.94
C GLY A 37 3.16 7.28 17.04
N VAL A 38 3.43 7.28 15.72
CA VAL A 38 2.61 6.59 14.71
C VAL A 38 3.44 5.64 13.85
N ASN A 39 2.90 4.45 13.60
CA ASN A 39 3.52 3.47 12.72
C ASN A 39 3.18 3.78 11.24
N TYR A 40 4.05 4.53 10.58
CA TYR A 40 3.93 4.86 9.16
C TYR A 40 4.11 3.65 8.23
N GLY A 41 4.62 2.52 8.73
CA GLY A 41 4.72 1.28 7.96
C GLY A 41 3.36 0.80 7.44
N ARG A 42 2.27 1.14 8.12
CA ARG A 42 0.89 0.85 7.67
C ARG A 42 0.51 1.53 6.35
N VAL A 43 1.20 2.61 5.98
CA VAL A 43 0.95 3.38 4.75
C VAL A 43 2.14 3.25 3.80
N GLY A 44 3.37 3.34 4.31
CA GLY A 44 4.59 3.24 3.52
C GLY A 44 4.78 1.88 2.86
N PHE A 45 4.52 0.77 3.56
CA PHE A 45 4.69 -0.56 2.98
C PHE A 45 3.70 -0.84 1.83
N PRO A 46 2.38 -0.59 1.98
CA PRO A 46 1.46 -0.69 0.86
C PRO A 46 1.80 0.23 -0.33
N LEU A 47 2.28 1.46 -0.08
CA LEU A 47 2.73 2.37 -1.14
C LEU A 47 3.88 1.79 -1.97
N LEU A 48 4.92 1.28 -1.29
CA LEU A 48 6.07 0.67 -1.96
C LEU A 48 5.66 -0.58 -2.75
N LEU A 49 4.77 -1.40 -2.19
CA LEU A 49 4.21 -2.56 -2.87
C LEU A 49 3.40 -2.18 -4.11
N LEU A 50 2.59 -1.12 -4.04
CA LEU A 50 1.80 -0.64 -5.17
C LEU A 50 2.70 -0.17 -6.32
N LEU A 51 3.75 0.61 -6.01
CA LEU A 51 4.74 1.06 -6.98
C LEU A 51 5.47 -0.12 -7.62
N TRP A 52 5.92 -1.08 -6.81
CA TRP A 52 6.63 -2.25 -7.30
C TRP A 52 5.74 -3.14 -8.18
N ALA A 53 4.49 -3.38 -7.75
CA ALA A 53 3.51 -4.12 -8.52
C ALA A 53 3.21 -3.45 -9.87
N GLY A 54 3.09 -2.12 -9.90
CA GLY A 54 2.93 -1.35 -11.14
C GLY A 54 4.13 -1.51 -12.09
N MET A 55 5.36 -1.41 -11.58
CA MET A 55 6.56 -1.64 -12.38
C MET A 55 6.62 -3.06 -12.96
N LYS A 56 6.28 -4.07 -12.16
CA LYS A 56 6.26 -5.46 -12.61
C LYS A 56 5.13 -5.71 -13.61
N TYR A 57 3.94 -5.17 -13.39
CA TYR A 57 2.81 -5.29 -14.31
C TYR A 57 3.13 -4.73 -15.70
N ARG A 58 3.87 -3.61 -15.79
CA ARG A 58 4.32 -3.03 -17.08
C ARG A 58 5.39 -3.83 -17.79
N ARG A 59 6.20 -4.60 -17.05
CA ARG A 59 7.36 -5.33 -17.59
C ARG A 59 6.97 -6.67 -18.23
N TRP A 60 5.92 -7.30 -17.74
CA TRP A 60 5.33 -8.53 -18.31
C TRP A 60 4.12 -8.17 -19.17
#